data_AF-A0A1U7H2C7-F1
#
_entry.id   AF-A0A1U7H2C7-F1
#
_cell.length_a   1.000
_cell.length_b   1.000
_cell.length_c   1.000
_cell.angle_alpha   90.00
_cell.angle_beta   90.00
_cell.angle_gamma   90.00
#
_symmetry.space_group_name_H-M   'P 1'
#
loop_
_entity.id
_entity.type
_entity.pdbx_description
1 polymer ?
#
loop_
_entity_poly.entity_id
_entity_poly.type
_entity_poly.pdbx_seq_one_letter_code
_entity_poly.pdbx_strand_id
1 'polypeptide(L)'
;MIAIYPGSFDPITLGHLDIIQRGSRLFTKVIVAVLRNPNKTPLFSVQKRLEQIRHSVEHLPNVEADAFDGLTVNYAQMRGAAVLLRGLRAISDFEIELQMAHINKTLSMDIETVFLATSNEYSFLSSSVVKEIARFGGSVDHLVPSHIALDIYQCYAQNHPVSNQVKTEAI
;
A
#
# COMPACT_ATOMS: atom_id res chain seq x y z
N MET A 1 9.86 5.61 -19.45
CA MET A 1 10.45 4.60 -18.55
C MET A 1 9.37 4.03 -17.65
N ILE A 2 9.34 2.70 -17.47
CA ILE A 2 8.36 2.00 -16.63
C ILE A 2 8.90 1.91 -15.20
N ALA A 3 8.05 2.24 -14.22
CA ALA A 3 8.36 2.11 -12.80
C ALA A 3 7.46 1.06 -12.14
N ILE A 4 8.04 0.25 -11.24
CA ILE A 4 7.30 -0.61 -10.33
C ILE A 4 7.19 0.10 -8.99
N TYR A 5 5.99 0.26 -8.46
CA TYR A 5 5.75 0.64 -7.07
C TYR A 5 5.36 -0.60 -6.26
N PRO A 6 6.33 -1.33 -5.69
CA PRO A 6 6.05 -2.57 -4.97
C PRO A 6 5.50 -2.26 -3.57
N GLY A 7 4.68 -3.15 -3.02
CA GLY A 7 4.18 -3.00 -1.65
C GLY A 7 3.23 -4.10 -1.23
N SER A 8 2.91 -4.19 0.06
CA SER A 8 1.84 -5.07 0.52
C SER A 8 0.46 -4.48 0.25
N PHE A 9 0.31 -3.15 0.33
CA PHE A 9 -0.95 -2.43 0.10
C PHE A 9 -2.15 -3.07 0.83
N ASP A 10 -2.01 -3.26 2.14
CA ASP A 10 -2.98 -4.01 2.97
C ASP A 10 -3.57 -3.14 4.10
N PRO A 11 -4.49 -2.22 3.80
CA PRO A 11 -4.94 -1.82 2.45
C PRO A 11 -4.06 -0.71 1.84
N ILE A 12 -4.32 -0.36 0.58
CA ILE A 12 -3.82 0.90 0.00
C ILE A 12 -4.43 2.10 0.77
N THR A 13 -3.67 3.19 0.89
CA THR A 13 -4.02 4.36 1.71
C THR A 13 -3.85 5.65 0.91
N LEU A 14 -4.35 6.78 1.42
CA LEU A 14 -4.15 8.09 0.77
C LEU A 14 -2.67 8.44 0.58
N GLY A 15 -1.80 8.04 1.51
CA GLY A 15 -0.35 8.21 1.37
C GLY A 15 0.24 7.40 0.21
N HIS A 16 -0.23 6.18 -0.03
CA HIS A 16 0.18 5.42 -1.21
C HIS A 16 -0.32 6.07 -2.51
N LEU A 17 -1.55 6.61 -2.50
CA LEU A 17 -2.13 7.28 -3.68
C LEU A 17 -1.40 8.57 -4.04
N ASP A 18 -0.91 9.34 -3.06
CA ASP A 18 -0.01 10.48 -3.30
C ASP A 18 1.22 10.07 -4.13
N ILE A 19 1.89 8.99 -3.72
CA ILE A 19 3.07 8.47 -4.42
C ILE A 19 2.71 7.97 -5.82
N ILE A 20 1.58 7.26 -5.97
CA ILE A 20 1.12 6.76 -7.27
C ILE A 20 0.81 7.92 -8.22
N GLN A 21 0.06 8.92 -7.75
CA GLN A 21 -0.32 10.08 -8.55
C GLN A 21 0.91 10.87 -8.98
N ARG A 22 1.88 11.09 -8.07
CA ARG A 22 3.11 11.80 -8.41
C ARG A 22 4.01 10.97 -9.32
N GLY A 23 4.13 9.67 -9.08
CA GLY A 23 4.83 8.74 -9.96
C GLY A 23 4.24 8.72 -11.38
N SER A 24 2.92 8.77 -11.50
CA SER A 24 2.22 8.78 -12.80
C SER A 24 2.58 9.99 -13.67
N ARG A 25 3.04 11.10 -13.06
CA ARG A 25 3.50 12.30 -13.77
C ARG A 25 4.98 12.22 -14.20
N LEU A 26 5.75 11.32 -13.59
CA LEU A 26 7.20 11.19 -13.81
C LEU A 26 7.55 10.04 -14.76
N PHE A 27 6.71 9.01 -14.82
CA PHE A 27 6.98 7.79 -15.56
C PHE A 27 5.96 7.57 -16.67
N THR A 28 6.38 6.91 -17.76
CA THR A 28 5.47 6.59 -18.87
C THR A 28 4.43 5.56 -18.46
N LYS A 29 4.75 4.73 -17.46
CA LYS A 29 3.85 3.74 -16.86
C LYS A 29 4.27 3.45 -15.43
N VAL A 30 3.29 3.35 -14.52
CA VAL A 30 3.50 2.93 -13.13
C VAL A 30 2.72 1.63 -12.88
N ILE A 31 3.42 0.61 -12.42
CA ILE A 31 2.83 -0.67 -12.04
C ILE A 31 2.83 -0.76 -10.52
N VAL A 32 1.64 -0.66 -9.92
CA VAL A 32 1.46 -0.86 -8.48
C VAL A 32 1.44 -2.36 -8.22
N ALA A 33 2.55 -2.88 -7.68
CA ALA A 33 2.82 -4.30 -7.64
C ALA A 33 2.64 -4.86 -6.22
N VAL A 34 1.57 -5.64 -6.03
CA VAL A 34 1.25 -6.29 -4.76
C VAL A 34 2.16 -7.49 -4.56
N LEU A 35 3.03 -7.42 -3.54
CA LEU A 35 3.86 -8.55 -3.15
C LEU A 35 3.00 -9.60 -2.41
N ARG A 36 3.09 -10.84 -2.88
CA ARG A 36 2.58 -12.02 -2.19
C ARG A 36 3.61 -12.46 -1.15
N ASN A 37 3.36 -12.13 0.11
CA ASN A 37 4.24 -12.51 1.22
C ASN A 37 3.62 -13.69 1.99
N PRO A 38 4.15 -14.91 1.86
CA PRO A 38 3.62 -16.08 2.56
C PRO A 38 3.82 -16.03 4.08
N ASN A 39 4.73 -15.18 4.57
CA ASN A 39 5.06 -15.04 5.98
C ASN A 39 4.19 -13.99 6.70
N LYS A 40 3.23 -13.36 6.01
CA LYS A 40 2.32 -12.38 6.60
C LYS A 40 0.88 -12.84 6.41
N THR A 41 0.05 -12.61 7.42
CA THR A 41 -1.40 -12.76 7.31
C THR A 41 -2.01 -11.39 6.99
N PRO A 42 -2.30 -11.08 5.71
CA PRO A 42 -2.89 -9.81 5.34
C PRO A 42 -4.36 -9.74 5.79
N LEU A 43 -4.87 -8.53 5.99
CA LEU A 43 -6.29 -8.30 6.25
C LEU A 43 -7.12 -8.63 5.00
N PHE A 44 -6.59 -8.27 3.83
CA PHE A 44 -7.25 -8.49 2.55
C PHE A 44 -6.49 -9.49 1.68
N SER A 45 -7.24 -10.34 0.98
CA SER A 45 -6.69 -11.22 -0.06
C SER A 45 -5.95 -10.40 -1.12
N VAL A 46 -5.03 -11.04 -1.85
CA VAL A 46 -4.30 -10.37 -2.95
C VAL A 46 -5.29 -9.81 -3.98
N GLN A 47 -6.31 -10.59 -4.32
CA GLN A 47 -7.36 -10.21 -5.26
C GLN A 47 -8.12 -8.97 -4.79
N LYS A 48 -8.50 -8.92 -3.50
CA LYS A 48 -9.20 -7.75 -2.96
C LYS A 48 -8.30 -6.51 -2.93
N ARG A 49 -7.01 -6.66 -2.60
CA ARG A 49 -6.05 -5.55 -2.67
C ARG A 49 -5.88 -5.02 -4.09
N LEU A 50 -5.81 -5.91 -5.08
CA LEU A 50 -5.76 -5.53 -6.50
C LEU A 50 -7.03 -4.77 -6.93
N GLU A 51 -8.21 -5.23 -6.51
CA GLU A 51 -9.49 -4.54 -6.76
C GLU A 51 -9.50 -3.13 -6.16
N GLN A 52 -9.10 -3.00 -4.89
CA GLN A 52 -9.00 -1.72 -4.19
C GLN A 52 -8.07 -0.75 -4.91
N ILE A 53 -6.90 -1.22 -5.37
CA ILE A 53 -5.94 -0.41 -6.13
C ILE A 53 -6.56 0.01 -7.46
N ARG A 54 -7.12 -0.92 -8.25
CA ARG A 54 -7.70 -0.62 -9.57
C ARG A 54 -8.78 0.46 -9.49
N HIS A 55 -9.70 0.34 -8.54
CA HIS A 55 -10.74 1.35 -8.32
C HIS A 55 -10.11 2.70 -7.94
N SER A 56 -9.10 2.70 -7.06
CA SER A 56 -8.48 3.95 -6.60
C SER A 56 -7.68 4.70 -7.68
N VAL A 57 -7.28 4.01 -8.75
CA VAL A 57 -6.41 4.57 -9.80
C VAL A 57 -7.06 4.60 -11.18
N GLU A 58 -8.36 4.32 -11.30
CA GLU A 58 -9.08 4.26 -12.58
C GLU A 58 -8.95 5.55 -13.42
N HIS A 59 -8.84 6.69 -12.75
CA HIS A 59 -8.64 8.00 -13.37
C HIS A 59 -7.21 8.25 -13.90
N LEU A 60 -6.27 7.32 -13.69
CA LEU A 60 -4.87 7.42 -14.11
C LEU A 60 -4.59 6.41 -15.24
N PRO A 61 -4.61 6.83 -16.52
CA PRO A 61 -4.56 5.91 -17.66
C PRO A 61 -3.23 5.17 -17.82
N ASN A 62 -2.16 5.65 -17.18
CA ASN A 62 -0.83 5.06 -17.21
C ASN A 62 -0.47 4.30 -15.92
N VAL A 63 -1.45 4.01 -15.07
CA VAL A 63 -1.28 3.23 -13.84
C VAL A 63 -2.02 1.91 -13.96
N GLU A 64 -1.36 0.82 -13.60
CA GLU A 64 -2.00 -0.50 -13.51
C GLU A 64 -1.67 -1.19 -12.19
N ALA A 65 -2.52 -2.12 -11.78
CA ALA A 65 -2.33 -2.94 -10.59
C ALA A 65 -2.03 -4.39 -10.99
N ASP A 66 -0.95 -4.94 -10.46
CA ASP A 66 -0.53 -6.32 -10.68
C ASP A 66 -0.01 -6.95 -9.38
N ALA A 67 0.20 -8.26 -9.36
CA ALA A 67 0.75 -8.97 -8.22
C ALA A 67 1.86 -9.92 -8.66
N PHE A 68 2.80 -10.17 -7.76
CA PHE A 68 3.93 -11.04 -8.05
C PHE A 68 4.37 -11.83 -6.82
N ASP A 69 5.08 -12.91 -7.11
CA ASP A 69 5.80 -13.76 -6.17
C ASP A 69 7.30 -13.63 -6.41
N GLY A 70 8.11 -13.86 -5.37
CA GLY A 70 9.57 -13.85 -5.47
C GLY A 70 10.18 -12.44 -5.38
N LEU A 71 11.33 -12.27 -6.03
CA LEU A 71 12.15 -11.05 -5.92
C LEU A 71 11.57 -9.89 -6.76
N THR A 72 11.43 -8.73 -6.14
CA THR A 72 10.94 -7.51 -6.80
C THR A 72 11.76 -7.12 -8.03
N VAL A 73 13.09 -7.29 -7.97
CA VAL A 73 13.99 -7.01 -9.10
C VAL A 73 13.72 -7.93 -10.30
N ASN A 74 13.44 -9.21 -10.06
CA ASN A 74 13.10 -10.15 -11.14
C ASN A 74 11.76 -9.79 -11.78
N TYR A 75 10.77 -9.41 -10.96
CA TYR A 75 9.50 -8.92 -11.46
C TYR A 75 9.67 -7.64 -12.28
N ALA A 76 10.49 -6.69 -11.83
CA ALA A 76 10.79 -5.49 -12.58
C ALA A 76 11.42 -5.80 -13.95
N GLN A 77 12.40 -6.71 -14.00
CA GLN A 77 12.99 -7.17 -15.26
C GLN A 77 11.95 -7.80 -16.20
N MET A 78 11.09 -8.69 -15.68
CA MET A 78 10.02 -9.32 -16.45
C MET A 78 9.05 -8.30 -17.06
N ARG A 79 8.80 -7.19 -16.37
CA ARG A 79 7.94 -6.10 -16.86
C ARG A 79 8.69 -5.08 -17.73
N GLY A 80 9.99 -5.26 -17.97
CA GLY A 80 10.83 -4.27 -18.66
C GLY A 80 10.94 -2.93 -17.91
N ALA A 81 10.81 -2.97 -16.58
CA ALA A 81 10.94 -1.80 -15.73
C ALA A 81 12.39 -1.57 -15.30
N ALA A 82 12.79 -0.31 -15.30
CA ALA A 82 14.13 0.12 -14.89
C ALA A 82 14.13 0.85 -13.54
N VAL A 83 12.95 1.06 -12.94
CA VAL A 83 12.80 1.82 -11.68
C VAL A 83 11.94 1.07 -10.67
N LEU A 84 12.41 1.01 -9.44
CA LEU A 84 11.62 0.74 -8.25
C LEU A 84 11.27 2.08 -7.58
N LEU A 85 10.01 2.46 -7.60
CA LEU A 85 9.50 3.64 -6.93
C LEU A 85 9.24 3.31 -5.45
N ARG A 86 9.65 4.18 -4.53
CA ARG A 86 9.39 4.05 -3.08
C ARG A 86 8.98 5.40 -2.50
N GLY A 87 8.10 5.35 -1.49
CA GLY A 87 7.72 6.52 -0.71
C GLY A 87 8.53 6.57 0.60
N LEU A 88 9.00 7.75 0.99
CA LEU A 88 9.65 8.00 2.27
C LEU A 88 8.77 8.91 3.11
N ARG A 89 8.42 8.51 4.33
CA ARG A 89 7.56 9.31 5.20
C ARG A 89 8.33 9.98 6.33
N ALA A 90 9.27 9.26 6.91
CA ALA A 90 10.12 9.71 8.00
C ALA A 90 11.56 9.22 7.81
N ILE A 91 12.48 9.74 8.62
CA ILE A 91 13.89 9.34 8.63
C ILE A 91 14.04 7.84 8.89
N SER A 92 13.19 7.26 9.75
CA SER A 92 13.21 5.83 10.06
C SER A 92 12.90 4.94 8.85
N ASP A 93 12.03 5.39 7.94
CA ASP A 93 11.80 4.66 6.69
C ASP A 93 13.05 4.70 5.80
N PHE A 94 13.75 5.83 5.77
CA PHE A 94 14.90 6.03 4.88
C PHE A 94 16.00 5.00 5.10
N GLU A 95 16.34 4.65 6.35
CA GLU A 95 17.40 3.68 6.64
C GLU A 95 17.06 2.29 6.06
N ILE A 96 15.84 1.80 6.34
CA ILE A 96 15.37 0.49 5.86
C ILE A 96 15.28 0.49 4.33
N GLU A 97 14.73 1.55 3.76
CA GLU A 97 14.52 1.68 2.32
C GLU A 97 15.83 1.83 1.54
N LEU A 98 16.79 2.58 2.07
CA LEU A 98 18.12 2.74 1.48
C LEU A 98 18.89 1.40 1.51
N GLN A 99 18.82 0.67 2.62
CA GLN A 99 19.39 -0.67 2.71
C GLN A 99 18.79 -1.59 1.64
N MET A 100 17.46 -1.58 1.47
CA MET A 100 16.79 -2.39 0.45
C MET A 100 17.17 -1.97 -0.97
N ALA A 101 17.35 -0.68 -1.24
CA ALA A 101 17.84 -0.19 -2.52
C ALA A 101 19.24 -0.73 -2.84
N HIS A 102 20.16 -0.71 -1.87
CA HIS A 102 21.50 -1.29 -2.05
C HIS A 102 21.45 -2.79 -2.32
N ILE A 103 20.63 -3.54 -1.59
CA ILE A 103 20.44 -4.99 -1.84
C ILE A 103 19.88 -5.22 -3.24
N ASN A 104 18.86 -4.47 -3.67
CA ASN A 104 18.31 -4.62 -5.01
C ASN A 104 19.36 -4.32 -6.09
N LYS A 105 20.26 -3.36 -5.85
CA LYS A 105 21.35 -3.03 -6.76
C LYS A 105 22.39 -4.14 -6.90
N THR A 106 22.65 -4.92 -5.84
CA THR A 106 23.54 -6.10 -5.96
C THR A 106 22.91 -7.23 -6.77
N LEU A 107 21.58 -7.30 -6.80
CA LEU A 107 20.83 -8.30 -7.57
C LEU A 107 20.62 -7.89 -9.03
N SER A 108 20.53 -6.60 -9.32
CA SER A 108 20.38 -6.07 -10.68
C SER A 108 20.96 -4.66 -10.81
N MET A 109 22.00 -4.53 -11.65
CA MET A 109 22.64 -3.23 -11.90
C MET A 109 21.82 -2.31 -12.80
N ASP A 110 20.88 -2.86 -13.58
CA ASP A 110 20.06 -2.10 -14.54
C ASP A 110 18.80 -1.48 -13.91
N ILE A 111 18.55 -1.78 -12.63
CA ILE A 111 17.39 -1.27 -11.89
C ILE A 111 17.86 -0.17 -10.92
N GLU A 112 17.22 0.99 -11.00
CA GLU A 112 17.38 2.08 -10.05
C GLU A 112 16.24 2.11 -9.03
N THR A 113 16.52 2.58 -7.81
CA THR A 113 15.48 2.89 -6.82
C THR A 113 15.29 4.40 -6.74
N VAL A 114 14.05 4.87 -6.93
CA VAL A 114 13.68 6.28 -6.84
C VAL A 114 12.80 6.49 -5.62
N PHE A 115 13.22 7.40 -4.75
CA PHE A 115 12.47 7.79 -3.56
C PHE A 115 11.70 9.08 -3.80
N LEU A 116 10.42 9.08 -3.44
CA LEU A 116 9.61 10.28 -3.34
C LEU A 116 9.31 10.54 -1.86
N ALA A 117 9.65 11.74 -1.39
CA ALA A 117 9.22 12.22 -0.08
C ALA A 117 7.68 12.34 -0.07
N THR A 118 7.03 11.69 0.88
CA THR A 118 5.56 11.69 1.03
C THR A 118 5.09 13.08 1.42
N SER A 119 3.93 13.51 0.91
CA SER A 119 3.30 14.76 1.33
C SER A 119 3.10 14.81 2.86
N ASN A 120 3.36 15.97 3.49
CA ASN A 120 3.40 16.11 4.95
C ASN A 120 2.12 15.59 5.65
N GLU A 121 0.96 15.82 5.03
CA GLU A 121 -0.35 15.37 5.52
C GLU A 121 -0.50 13.84 5.60
N TYR A 122 0.36 13.07 4.93
CA TYR A 122 0.38 11.61 4.98
C TYR A 122 1.67 11.02 5.59
N SER A 123 2.53 11.86 6.16
CA SER A 123 3.82 11.44 6.76
C SER A 123 3.66 10.45 7.93
N PHE A 124 2.52 10.48 8.63
CA PHE A 124 2.23 9.55 9.74
C PHE A 124 1.49 8.29 9.28
N LEU A 125 1.07 8.23 8.01
CA LEU A 125 0.11 7.23 7.53
C LEU A 125 0.81 5.92 7.16
N SER A 126 0.38 4.83 7.80
CA SER A 126 0.75 3.45 7.44
C SER A 126 -0.48 2.56 7.40
N SER A 127 -0.47 1.52 6.55
CA SER A 127 -1.56 0.53 6.57
C SER A 127 -1.70 -0.16 7.93
N SER A 128 -0.60 -0.34 8.68
CA SER A 128 -0.63 -0.90 10.03
C SER A 128 -1.43 -0.01 10.99
N VAL A 129 -1.17 1.29 10.98
CA VAL A 129 -1.90 2.28 11.79
C VAL A 129 -3.38 2.34 11.40
N VAL A 130 -3.70 2.32 10.10
CA VAL A 130 -5.08 2.26 9.62
C VAL A 130 -5.81 1.03 10.17
N LYS A 131 -5.17 -0.15 10.08
CA LYS A 131 -5.74 -1.40 10.58
C LYS A 131 -5.91 -1.40 12.10
N GLU A 132 -4.97 -0.82 12.83
CA GLU A 132 -5.04 -0.71 14.29
C GLU A 132 -6.21 0.18 14.73
N ILE A 133 -6.34 1.38 14.15
CA ILE A 133 -7.44 2.30 14.44
C ILE A 133 -8.78 1.62 14.19
N ALA A 134 -8.96 1.01 13.01
CA ALA A 134 -10.22 0.34 12.67
C ALA A 134 -10.52 -0.88 13.57
N ARG A 135 -9.49 -1.67 13.92
CA ARG A 135 -9.63 -2.81 14.83
C ARG A 135 -10.18 -2.40 16.19
N PHE A 136 -9.82 -1.22 16.68
CA PHE A 136 -10.29 -0.68 17.96
C PHE A 136 -11.51 0.25 17.82
N GLY A 137 -12.19 0.24 16.66
CA GLY A 137 -13.44 0.97 16.45
C GLY A 137 -13.29 2.45 16.11
N GLY A 138 -12.08 2.92 15.82
CA GLY A 138 -11.86 4.29 15.32
C GLY A 138 -12.21 4.43 13.84
N SER A 139 -12.60 5.64 13.43
CA SER A 139 -12.83 5.97 12.01
C SER A 139 -11.52 6.11 11.25
N VAL A 140 -11.48 5.58 10.02
CA VAL A 140 -10.35 5.65 9.08
C VAL A 140 -10.70 6.40 7.80
N ASP A 141 -11.85 7.08 7.75
CA ASP A 141 -12.38 7.72 6.52
C ASP A 141 -11.45 8.82 5.98
N HIS A 142 -10.60 9.39 6.85
CA HIS A 142 -9.63 10.42 6.52
C HIS A 142 -8.24 9.86 6.14
N LEU A 143 -8.08 8.52 6.11
CA LEU A 143 -6.80 7.84 5.89
C LEU A 143 -6.79 6.98 4.62
N VAL A 144 -7.97 6.63 4.12
CA VAL A 144 -8.16 5.77 2.95
C VAL A 144 -9.33 6.29 2.10
N PRO A 145 -9.37 5.95 0.79
CA PRO A 145 -10.58 6.13 -0.02
C PRO A 145 -11.83 5.51 0.61
N SER A 146 -13.00 6.11 0.37
CA SER A 146 -14.25 5.70 1.02
C SER A 146 -14.64 4.24 0.77
N HIS A 147 -14.40 3.71 -0.44
CA HIS A 147 -14.69 2.30 -0.72
C HIS A 147 -13.82 1.34 0.10
N ILE A 148 -12.61 1.75 0.45
CA ILE A 148 -11.67 0.98 1.26
C ILE A 148 -12.04 1.08 2.74
N ALA A 149 -12.47 2.25 3.22
CA ALA A 149 -12.98 2.39 4.58
C ALA A 149 -14.16 1.42 4.83
N LEU A 150 -15.09 1.35 3.88
CA LEU A 150 -16.20 0.38 3.92
C LEU A 150 -15.71 -1.07 3.97
N ASP A 151 -14.75 -1.45 3.12
CA ASP A 151 -14.16 -2.81 3.13
C ASP A 151 -13.54 -3.14 4.50
N ILE A 152 -12.83 -2.19 5.11
CA ILE A 152 -12.19 -2.34 6.42
C ILE A 152 -13.24 -2.55 7.52
N TYR A 153 -14.27 -1.70 7.56
CA TYR A 153 -15.32 -1.80 8.57
C TYR A 153 -16.08 -3.11 8.46
N GLN A 154 -16.38 -3.58 7.24
CA GLN A 154 -17.00 -4.89 7.01
C GLN A 154 -16.12 -6.03 7.54
N CYS A 155 -14.81 -5.97 7.29
CA CYS A 155 -13.87 -6.98 7.77
C CYS A 155 -13.82 -7.03 9.31
N TYR A 156 -13.74 -5.89 9.99
CA TYR A 156 -13.68 -5.88 11.45
C TYR A 156 -15.03 -6.11 12.13
N ALA A 157 -16.15 -5.75 11.51
CA ALA A 157 -17.49 -6.09 12.01
C ALA A 157 -17.73 -7.61 12.02
N GLN A 158 -17.21 -8.33 11.02
CA GLN A 158 -17.24 -9.81 10.99
C GLN A 158 -16.37 -10.45 12.09
N ASN A 159 -15.33 -9.74 12.56
CA ASN A 159 -14.40 -10.21 13.58
C ASN A 159 -14.80 -9.83 15.02
N HIS A 160 -15.81 -8.96 15.18
CA HIS A 160 -16.38 -8.56 16.47
C HIS A 160 -17.91 -8.75 16.44
N PRO A 161 -18.44 -9.95 16.72
CA PRO A 161 -19.85 -10.06 17.04
C PRO A 161 -20.09 -9.19 18.28
N VAL A 162 -20.97 -8.21 18.13
CA VAL A 162 -21.37 -7.23 19.15
C VAL A 162 -21.51 -7.92 20.52
N SER A 163 -20.61 -7.60 21.45
CA SER A 163 -20.81 -7.97 22.85
C SER A 163 -22.01 -7.16 23.35
N ASN A 164 -23.08 -7.88 23.70
CA ASN A 164 -24.36 -7.35 24.13
C ASN A 164 -24.24 -6.40 25.34
N GLN A 165 -24.96 -5.28 25.23
CA GLN A 165 -25.76 -4.60 26.25
C GLN A 165 -25.13 -4.39 27.65
N VAL A 166 -24.68 -3.15 27.90
CA VAL A 166 -24.81 -2.58 29.25
C VAL A 166 -26.29 -2.27 29.47
N LYS A 167 -26.98 -3.20 30.14
CA LYS A 167 -28.26 -2.89 30.80
C LYS A 167 -27.99 -1.90 31.92
N THR A 168 -28.37 -0.64 31.73
CA THR A 168 -28.65 0.26 32.84
C THR A 168 -30.08 -0.01 33.28
N GLU A 169 -30.26 -0.97 34.18
CA GLU A 169 -31.50 -1.06 34.98
C GLU A 169 -31.35 -0.09 36.15
N ALA A 170 -32.10 1.01 36.07
CA ALA A 170 -32.34 1.90 37.19
C ALA A 170 -33.54 1.36 37.98
N ILE A 171 -33.30 0.91 39.21
CA ILE A 171 -34.20 1.03 40.38
C ILE A 171 -33.32 1.19 41.61
#